data_AF-A0A535GPL5-F1
#
_entry.id   AF-A0A535GPL5-F1
#
_cell.length_a   1.000
_cell.length_b   1.000
_cell.length_c   1.000
_cell.angle_alpha   90.00
_cell.angle_beta   90.00
_cell.angle_gamma   90.00
#
_symmetry.space_group_name_H-M   'P 1'
#
loop_
_entity.id
_entity.type
_entity.pdbx_description
1 polymer ?
#
loop_
_entity_poly.entity_id
_entity_poly.type
_entity_poly.pdbx_seq_one_letter_code
_entity_poly.pdbx_strand_id
1 'polypeptide(L)' 'DVIKTRALKRLEVPTDLVGTIVFLQSDDSAFITGQTFLVDGGSAFH' A
#
# COMPACT_ATOMS: atom_id res chain seq x y z
N ASP A 1 -8.08 18.70 0.95
CA ASP A 1 -6.93 18.26 0.16
C ASP A 1 -6.36 17.01 0.82
N VAL A 2 -6.65 15.84 0.23
CA VAL A 2 -6.40 14.52 0.85
C VAL A 2 -4.90 14.25 1.03
N ILE A 3 -4.05 14.92 0.25
CA ILE A 3 -2.58 14.78 0.37
C ILE A 3 -2.09 15.38 1.70
N LYS A 4 -2.76 16.41 2.23
CA LYS A 4 -2.33 17.09 3.45
C LYS A 4 -2.53 16.25 4.71
N THR A 5 -3.47 15.31 4.71
CA THR A 5 -3.78 14.46 5.87
C THR A 5 -2.96 13.16 5.89
N ARG A 6 -2.49 12.69 4.73
CA ARG A 6 -1.61 11.51 4.60
C ARG A 6 -0.28 11.66 5.32
N ALA A 7 0.34 10.55 5.71
CA ALA A 7 1.73 10.57 6.20
C ALA A 7 2.70 10.94 5.06
N LEU A 8 2.47 10.40 3.85
CA LEU A 8 3.22 10.76 2.66
C LEU A 8 2.57 11.94 1.92
N LYS A 9 3.27 13.07 1.84
CA LYS A 9 2.78 14.32 1.22
C LYS A 9 2.94 14.36 -0.31
N ARG A 10 2.60 13.24 -0.96
CA ARG A 10 2.63 13.13 -2.43
C ARG A 10 1.49 12.27 -2.94
N LEU A 11 1.21 12.39 -4.24
CA LEU A 11 0.33 11.45 -4.93
C LEU A 11 0.98 10.07 -5.00
N GLU A 12 0.13 9.06 -4.94
CA GLU A 12 0.50 7.68 -5.24
C GLU A 12 0.72 7.56 -6.75
N VAL A 13 1.72 6.77 -7.13
CA VAL A 13 2.02 6.42 -8.51
C VAL A 13 2.05 4.90 -8.66
N PRO A 14 1.85 4.34 -9.87
CA PRO A 14 1.80 2.88 -10.06
C PRO A 14 2.99 2.11 -9.50
N THR A 15 4.19 2.72 -9.49
CA THR A 15 5.40 2.12 -8.94
C THR A 15 5.35 1.87 -7.43
N ASP A 16 4.49 2.58 -6.69
CA ASP A 16 4.32 2.37 -5.24
C ASP A 16 3.64 1.03 -4.91
N LEU A 17 2.83 0.50 -5.83
CA LEU A 17 2.14 -0.78 -5.67
C LEU A 17 3.02 -1.99 -6.00
N VAL A 18 4.04 -1.80 -6.83
CA VAL A 18 4.84 -2.90 -7.39
C VAL A 18 5.49 -3.74 -6.28
N GLY A 19 6.05 -3.11 -5.25
CA GLY A 19 6.68 -3.83 -4.14
C GLY A 19 5.70 -4.72 -3.38
N THR A 20 4.51 -4.20 -3.07
CA THR A 20 3.46 -4.96 -2.39
C THR A 20 2.98 -6.13 -3.25
N ILE A 21 2.80 -5.93 -4.56
CA ILE A 21 2.39 -6.99 -5.48
C ILE A 21 3.46 -8.08 -5.57
N VAL A 22 4.73 -7.71 -5.71
CA VAL A 22 5.84 -8.66 -5.77
C VAL A 22 5.92 -9.48 -4.47
N PHE A 23 5.77 -8.85 -3.31
CA PHE A 23 5.69 -9.55 -2.03
C PHE A 23 4.52 -10.54 -1.98
N LEU A 24 3.31 -10.09 -2.34
CA LEU A 24 2.11 -10.95 -2.32
C LEU A 24 2.12 -12.06 -3.38
N GLN A 25 2.98 -11.96 -4.40
CA GLN A 25 3.20 -13.02 -5.37
C GLN A 25 4.29 -14.01 -4.93
N SER A 26 5.13 -13.63 -3.95
CA SER A 26 6.27 -14.43 -3.50
C SER A 26 5.90 -15.44 -2.42
N ASP A 27 6.77 -16.44 -2.23
CA ASP A 27 6.67 -17.44 -1.17
C ASP A 27 6.68 -16.82 0.25
N ASP A 28 7.21 -15.61 0.41
CA ASP A 28 7.24 -14.89 1.69
C ASP A 28 5.83 -14.53 2.19
N SER A 29 4.83 -14.58 1.31
CA SER A 29 3.42 -14.34 1.63
C SER A 29 2.59 -15.61 1.77
N ALA A 30 3.20 -16.81 1.80
CA ALA A 30 2.51 -18.09 1.69
C ALA A 30 1.39 -18.35 2.74
N PHE A 31 1.43 -17.68 3.89
CA PHE A 31 0.42 -17.82 4.95
C PHE A 31 -0.52 -16.61 5.07
N ILE A 32 -0.55 -15.75 4.06
CA ILE A 32 -1.39 -14.54 4.01
C ILE A 32 -2.48 -14.74 2.96
N THR A 33 -3.75 -14.70 3.39
CA THR A 33 -4.91 -14.77 2.48
C THR A 33 -6.12 -14.03 3.05
N GLY A 34 -7.06 -13.66 2.18
CA GLY A 34 -8.32 -12.99 2.55
C GLY A 34 -8.17 -11.58 3.14
N GLN A 35 -6.99 -10.97 3.04
CA GLN A 35 -6.70 -9.65 3.60
C GLN A 35 -6.86 -8.54 2.55
N THR A 36 -7.14 -7.32 3.02
CA THR A 36 -7.04 -6.09 2.23
C THR A 36 -5.84 -5.29 2.70
N PHE A 37 -4.88 -5.04 1.81
CA PHE A 37 -3.69 -4.24 2.09
C PHE A 37 -3.88 -2.81 1.60
N LEU A 38 -3.70 -1.82 2.49
CA LEU A 38 -3.72 -0.41 2.12
C LEU A 38 -2.32 0.04 1.71
N VAL A 39 -2.21 0.53 0.48
CA VAL A 39 -1.02 1.18 -0.07
C VAL A 39 -1.39 2.59 -0.48
N ASP A 40 -1.71 3.45 0.49
CA ASP A 40 -2.40 4.73 0.24
C ASP A 40 -1.64 5.96 0.77
N GLY A 41 -0.38 5.77 1.18
CA GLY A 41 0.43 6.80 1.83
C GLY A 41 -0.07 7.20 3.23
N GLY A 42 -0.89 6.35 3.87
CA GLY A 42 -1.44 6.55 5.21
C GLY A 42 -2.70 7.42 5.22
N SER A 43 -3.60 7.23 4.26
CA SER A 43 -4.79 8.06 4.07
C SER A 43 -6.00 7.59 4.89
N ALA A 44 -6.17 6.30 5.14
CA ALA A 44 -7.39 5.77 5.73
C ALA A 44 -7.51 5.92 7.26
N PHE A 45 -6.41 6.14 7.97
CA PHE A 45 -6.37 6.12 9.45
C PHE A 45 -5.77 7.41 10.06
N HIS A 46 -5.68 8.50 9.30
CA HIS A 46 -5.21 9.82 9.74
C HIS A 46 -6.29 10.89 9.63
#